data_AF-A0A955JC41-F1
#
_entry.id   AF-A0A955JC41-F1
#
_cell.length_a   1.000
_cell.length_b   1.000
_cell.length_c   1.000
_cell.angle_alpha   90.00
_cell.angle_beta   90.00
_cell.angle_gamma   90.00
#
_symmetry.space_group_name_H-M   'P 1'
#
loop_
_entity.id
_entity.type
_entity.pdbx_description
1 polymer ?
#
loop_
_entity_poly.entity_id
_entity_poly.type
_entity_poly.pdbx_seq_one_letter_code
_entity_poly.pdbx_strand_id
1 'polypeptide(L)'
;MVAPKLLNWVGVLLLGGTILVAQATPTLVHGGCVILTSGMAPKGVADVDGDGDQDLLFINSATATVTILLSDVGGNPGIIANIPVGALPVAIGAGDLDGDGDDDLVTYNSGSSSLSVLISTAPGQFTRTDVLSVPAMPDFVIKDFEGDGDLDFISRTGHVYLGNGTGALIASSFMALGFSSSAPQGSWPVHIFDIDGDSDMDFVQLQSIVGGSISSKRIRAWINTGASLPVVQDVMEGPWEWRALCPGDFDADGDMDLAIVDQFLSPGAQRTSLVVWRQDSPLAYSQGYKVSLQYPTVSLVQINDADLTAADFNGDGFDDVCLFARAEGVTPNTPALQVCFGNVE
;
A
#
# COMPACT_ATOMS: atom_id res chain seq x y z
N MET A 1 -16.62 -29.97 3.08
CA MET A 1 -15.52 -29.74 4.03
C MET A 1 -14.43 -29.05 3.25
N VAL A 2 -14.45 -27.71 3.27
CA VAL A 2 -13.45 -26.86 2.62
C VAL A 2 -12.36 -26.64 3.67
N ALA A 3 -11.11 -26.96 3.34
CA ALA A 3 -9.98 -26.66 4.22
C ALA A 3 -9.82 -25.12 4.32
N PRO A 4 -9.44 -24.58 5.49
CA PRO A 4 -9.13 -23.15 5.60
C PRO A 4 -7.95 -22.82 4.66
N LYS A 5 -8.11 -21.79 3.82
CA LYS A 5 -7.03 -21.19 3.05
C LYS A 5 -6.06 -20.57 4.06
N LEU A 6 -4.87 -21.12 4.19
CA LEU A 6 -3.79 -20.49 4.96
C LEU A 6 -3.23 -19.35 4.11
N LEU A 7 -3.60 -18.12 4.41
CA LEU A 7 -3.02 -16.92 3.83
C LEU A 7 -1.61 -16.75 4.42
N ASN A 8 -0.57 -17.18 3.70
CA ASN A 8 0.81 -17.07 4.17
C ASN A 8 1.42 -15.74 3.65
N TRP A 9 1.37 -14.67 4.44
CA TRP A 9 1.99 -13.40 4.02
C TRP A 9 3.49 -13.29 4.33
N VAL A 10 4.17 -12.59 3.42
CA VAL A 10 5.61 -12.31 3.39
C VAL A 10 5.90 -10.95 4.00
N GLY A 11 6.52 -10.92 5.19
CA GLY A 11 7.14 -9.70 5.71
C GLY A 11 8.50 -9.47 5.05
N VAL A 12 8.67 -8.34 4.34
CA VAL A 12 9.95 -7.93 3.73
C VAL A 12 10.70 -7.00 4.68
N LEU A 13 11.76 -7.50 5.33
CA LEU A 13 12.69 -6.67 6.10
C LEU A 13 13.86 -6.21 5.22
N LEU A 14 14.10 -4.90 5.13
CA LEU A 14 15.29 -4.33 4.50
C LEU A 14 16.36 -4.03 5.56
N LEU A 15 17.37 -4.89 5.64
CA LEU A 15 18.59 -4.63 6.42
C LEU A 15 19.79 -4.55 5.47
N GLY A 16 20.27 -3.34 5.17
CA GLY A 16 21.58 -3.13 4.54
C GLY A 16 21.82 -3.90 3.23
N GLY A 17 20.78 -4.03 2.39
CA GLY A 17 20.86 -4.78 1.13
C GLY A 17 20.62 -6.29 1.26
N THR A 18 20.17 -6.76 2.42
CA THR A 18 19.67 -8.12 2.66
C THR A 18 18.15 -8.06 2.84
N ILE A 19 17.43 -8.87 2.07
CA ILE A 19 16.01 -9.13 2.25
C ILE A 19 15.88 -10.28 3.27
N LEU A 20 15.17 -10.04 4.36
CA LEU A 20 14.69 -11.11 5.24
C LEU A 20 13.23 -11.34 4.89
N VAL A 21 12.91 -12.54 4.39
CA VAL A 21 11.54 -13.05 4.28
C VAL A 21 11.25 -13.81 5.57
N ALA A 22 10.27 -13.35 6.34
CA ALA A 22 9.76 -14.09 7.48
C ALA A 22 8.44 -14.75 7.09
N GLN A 23 8.38 -16.08 7.20
CA GLN A 23 7.17 -16.87 7.07
C GLN A 23 6.47 -16.93 8.44
N ALA A 24 5.19 -16.54 8.49
CA ALA A 24 4.36 -16.86 9.65
C ALA A 24 4.04 -18.36 9.61
N THR A 25 4.66 -19.13 10.49
CA THR A 25 4.10 -20.42 10.92
C THR A 25 3.73 -20.30 12.39
N PRO A 26 2.70 -21.03 12.88
CA PRO A 26 2.25 -20.98 14.28
C PRO A 26 3.31 -21.42 15.31
N THR A 27 4.51 -21.77 14.85
CA THR A 27 5.69 -21.98 15.66
C THR A 27 6.81 -21.13 15.08
N LEU A 28 7.32 -20.18 15.86
CA LEU A 28 8.60 -19.49 15.62
C LEU A 28 9.70 -20.53 15.36
N VAL A 29 9.91 -20.88 14.09
CA VAL A 29 11.05 -21.68 13.64
C VAL A 29 11.74 -20.89 12.54
N HIS A 30 12.89 -20.34 12.92
CA HIS A 30 13.92 -19.88 12.01
C HIS A 30 14.32 -21.03 11.08
N GLY A 31 13.82 -21.03 9.84
CA GLY A 31 14.10 -22.09 8.87
C GLY A 31 13.80 -21.65 7.45
N GLY A 32 14.79 -21.07 6.77
CA GLY A 32 14.73 -20.75 5.33
C GLY A 32 14.96 -19.28 4.99
N CYS A 33 16.05 -18.67 5.47
CA CYS A 33 16.45 -17.34 5.03
C CYS A 33 17.05 -17.42 3.62
N VAL A 34 16.29 -17.02 2.58
CA VAL A 34 16.84 -16.76 1.26
C VAL A 34 17.45 -15.35 1.26
N ILE A 35 18.77 -15.28 1.39
CA ILE A 35 19.53 -14.02 1.26
C ILE A 35 19.60 -13.68 -0.24
N LEU A 36 18.77 -12.75 -0.70
CA LEU A 36 18.95 -12.15 -2.02
C LEU A 36 20.05 -11.08 -1.93
N THR A 37 21.25 -11.42 -2.39
CA THR A 37 22.35 -10.47 -2.55
C THR A 37 22.19 -9.66 -3.85
N SER A 38 21.10 -8.89 -3.99
CA SER A 38 20.94 -7.96 -5.12
C SER A 38 20.97 -6.48 -4.70
N GLY A 39 20.84 -6.19 -3.41
CA GLY A 39 20.75 -4.80 -2.93
C GLY A 39 19.50 -4.05 -3.40
N MET A 40 18.56 -4.74 -4.06
CA MET A 40 17.31 -4.17 -4.60
C MET A 40 16.13 -4.73 -3.81
N ALA A 41 15.26 -3.86 -3.31
CA ALA A 41 14.00 -4.23 -2.66
C ALA A 41 12.98 -4.66 -3.72
N PRO A 42 12.08 -5.64 -3.43
CA PRO A 42 10.93 -5.88 -4.28
C PRO A 42 10.08 -4.61 -4.38
N LYS A 43 9.40 -4.46 -5.52
CA LYS A 43 8.57 -3.30 -5.87
C LYS A 43 7.08 -3.63 -5.94
N GLY A 44 6.73 -4.91 -5.95
CA GLY A 44 5.36 -5.42 -5.89
C GLY A 44 5.36 -6.92 -5.60
N VAL A 45 4.16 -7.46 -5.44
CA VAL A 45 3.89 -8.88 -5.30
C VAL A 45 2.73 -9.28 -6.22
N ALA A 46 2.71 -10.54 -6.66
CA ALA A 46 1.67 -11.11 -7.52
C ALA A 46 1.77 -12.64 -7.51
N ASP A 47 0.68 -13.37 -7.74
CA ASP A 47 0.73 -14.82 -8.00
C ASP A 47 0.90 -15.04 -9.50
N VAL A 48 2.15 -15.09 -9.99
CA VAL A 48 2.40 -15.06 -11.44
C VAL A 48 2.48 -16.44 -12.08
N ASP A 49 2.51 -17.50 -11.28
CA ASP A 49 2.50 -18.88 -11.76
C ASP A 49 1.24 -19.68 -11.37
N GLY A 50 0.30 -19.03 -10.68
CA GLY A 50 -1.03 -19.55 -10.37
C GLY A 50 -1.02 -20.64 -9.30
N ASP A 51 0.04 -20.70 -8.49
CA ASP A 51 0.18 -21.70 -7.44
C ASP A 51 -0.47 -21.28 -6.10
N GLY A 52 -0.93 -20.03 -6.02
CA GLY A 52 -1.59 -19.43 -4.86
C GLY A 52 -0.64 -18.73 -3.89
N ASP A 53 0.68 -18.79 -4.12
CA ASP A 53 1.69 -18.10 -3.34
C ASP A 53 2.07 -16.76 -4.01
N GLN A 54 2.32 -15.73 -3.20
CA GLN A 54 2.67 -14.40 -3.72
C GLN A 54 4.17 -14.33 -4.06
N ASP A 55 4.47 -14.05 -5.32
CA ASP A 55 5.82 -13.90 -5.87
C ASP A 55 6.36 -12.48 -5.71
N LEU A 56 7.69 -12.33 -5.74
CA LEU A 56 8.33 -11.03 -5.57
C LEU A 56 8.71 -10.40 -6.90
N LEU A 57 8.23 -9.19 -7.15
CA LEU A 57 8.49 -8.44 -8.37
C LEU A 57 9.63 -7.43 -8.19
N PHE A 58 10.62 -7.46 -9.08
CA PHE A 58 11.77 -6.55 -9.07
C PHE A 58 11.85 -5.76 -10.37
N ILE A 59 12.12 -4.46 -10.25
CA ILE A 59 12.27 -3.57 -11.39
C ILE A 59 13.74 -3.24 -11.62
N ASN A 60 14.24 -3.49 -12.82
CA ASN A 60 15.60 -3.16 -13.22
C ASN A 60 15.60 -1.91 -14.12
N SER A 61 15.62 -0.73 -13.50
CA SER A 61 15.48 0.54 -14.22
C SER A 61 16.53 0.75 -15.34
N ALA A 62 17.78 0.33 -15.08
CA ALA A 62 18.89 0.53 -16.02
C ALA A 62 18.81 -0.36 -17.26
N THR A 63 18.20 -1.55 -17.14
CA THR A 63 18.06 -2.52 -18.23
C THR A 63 16.67 -2.52 -18.86
N ALA A 64 15.73 -1.71 -18.35
CA ALA A 64 14.34 -1.67 -18.79
C ALA A 64 13.68 -3.06 -18.73
N THR A 65 13.87 -3.76 -17.61
CA THR A 65 13.30 -5.11 -17.41
C THR A 65 12.70 -5.29 -16.03
N VAL A 66 11.82 -6.28 -15.91
CA VAL A 66 11.33 -6.85 -14.65
C VAL A 66 11.97 -8.22 -14.44
N THR A 67 12.25 -8.53 -13.18
CA THR A 67 12.63 -9.87 -12.72
C THR A 67 11.63 -10.29 -11.66
N ILE A 68 11.14 -11.52 -11.74
CA ILE A 68 10.21 -12.12 -10.79
C ILE A 68 10.94 -13.26 -10.09
N LEU A 69 10.80 -13.31 -8.77
CA LEU A 69 11.26 -14.41 -7.95
C LEU A 69 10.04 -15.18 -7.47
N LEU A 70 9.95 -16.45 -7.87
CA LEU A 70 8.85 -17.33 -7.52
C LEU A 70 9.01 -17.83 -6.08
N SER A 71 7.94 -17.69 -5.29
CA SER A 71 7.89 -17.98 -3.86
C SER A 71 7.43 -19.42 -3.58
N ASP A 72 8.17 -20.44 -4.04
CA ASP A 72 7.78 -21.83 -3.79
C ASP A 72 8.02 -22.25 -2.31
N VAL A 73 6.94 -22.56 -1.59
CA VAL A 73 6.93 -23.03 -0.18
C VAL A 73 7.66 -24.38 0.00
N GLY A 74 7.95 -25.12 -1.08
CA GLY A 74 8.60 -26.43 -1.10
C GLY A 74 10.11 -26.45 -1.40
N GLY A 75 10.68 -25.35 -1.91
CA GLY A 75 12.13 -25.18 -2.04
C GLY A 75 12.66 -24.91 -3.45
N ASN A 76 13.65 -24.01 -3.46
CA ASN A 76 14.43 -23.46 -4.57
C ASN A 76 13.63 -22.47 -5.44
N PRO A 77 13.61 -21.17 -5.06
CA PRO A 77 12.78 -20.19 -5.73
C PRO A 77 13.17 -20.08 -7.21
N GLY A 78 12.17 -20.18 -8.07
CA GLY A 78 12.32 -19.97 -9.51
C GLY A 78 12.59 -18.49 -9.81
N ILE A 79 13.21 -18.21 -10.96
CA ILE A 79 13.44 -16.84 -11.40
C ILE A 79 12.95 -16.70 -12.83
N ILE A 80 12.02 -15.77 -13.05
CA ILE A 80 11.64 -15.28 -14.38
C ILE A 80 12.35 -13.95 -14.57
N ALA A 81 13.39 -13.91 -15.40
CA ALA A 81 14.23 -12.73 -15.55
C ALA A 81 14.08 -12.07 -16.91
N ASN A 82 14.43 -10.78 -16.95
CA ASN A 82 14.57 -9.99 -18.17
C ASN A 82 13.27 -9.81 -18.96
N ILE A 83 12.13 -9.72 -18.27
CA ILE A 83 10.85 -9.38 -18.90
C ILE A 83 10.95 -7.92 -19.38
N PRO A 84 10.91 -7.65 -20.69
CA PRO A 84 11.19 -6.31 -21.21
C PRO A 84 10.03 -5.34 -20.93
N VAL A 85 10.33 -4.13 -20.46
CA VAL A 85 9.36 -3.04 -20.22
C VAL A 85 9.86 -1.71 -20.82
N GLY A 86 9.12 -0.62 -20.60
CA GLY A 86 9.49 0.71 -21.09
C GLY A 86 10.76 1.26 -20.45
N ALA A 87 11.17 2.48 -20.84
CA ALA A 87 12.44 3.05 -20.41
C ALA A 87 12.38 3.57 -18.95
N LEU A 88 13.41 3.26 -18.16
CA LEU A 88 13.53 3.64 -16.74
C LEU A 88 12.25 3.31 -15.93
N PRO A 89 11.85 2.03 -15.84
CA PRO A 89 10.74 1.63 -14.98
C PRO A 89 11.06 1.95 -13.53
N VAL A 90 10.06 2.44 -12.77
CA VAL A 90 10.24 2.82 -11.36
C VAL A 90 9.17 2.27 -10.42
N ALA A 91 8.02 1.84 -10.95
CA ALA A 91 6.97 1.18 -10.19
C ALA A 91 6.30 0.07 -11.00
N ILE A 92 5.74 -0.90 -10.28
CA ILE A 92 5.05 -2.07 -10.79
C ILE A 92 3.85 -2.38 -9.89
N GLY A 93 2.75 -2.79 -10.50
CA GLY A 93 1.57 -3.34 -9.83
C GLY A 93 1.10 -4.57 -10.57
N ALA A 94 0.17 -5.30 -9.97
CA ALA A 94 -0.37 -6.54 -10.51
C ALA A 94 -1.86 -6.68 -10.24
N GLY A 95 -2.50 -7.53 -11.05
CA GLY A 95 -3.90 -7.93 -10.95
C GLY A 95 -4.42 -8.45 -12.29
N ASP A 96 -5.52 -9.19 -12.28
CA ASP A 96 -6.19 -9.72 -13.47
C ASP A 96 -6.86 -8.60 -14.31
N LEU A 97 -6.18 -8.10 -15.34
CA LEU A 97 -6.65 -6.96 -16.14
C LEU A 97 -7.52 -7.38 -17.34
N ASP A 98 -7.50 -8.66 -17.72
CA ASP A 98 -8.26 -9.21 -18.84
C ASP A 98 -9.32 -10.25 -18.47
N GLY A 99 -9.49 -10.51 -17.17
CA GLY A 99 -10.55 -11.32 -16.58
C GLY A 99 -10.35 -12.82 -16.78
N ASP A 100 -9.13 -13.28 -17.06
CA ASP A 100 -8.83 -14.69 -17.31
C ASP A 100 -8.48 -15.49 -16.03
N GLY A 101 -8.27 -14.78 -14.92
CA GLY A 101 -7.98 -15.33 -13.60
C GLY A 101 -6.49 -15.41 -13.26
N ASP A 102 -5.59 -15.02 -14.15
CA ASP A 102 -4.15 -14.93 -13.90
C ASP A 102 -3.75 -13.46 -13.62
N ASP A 103 -2.80 -13.23 -12.70
CA ASP A 103 -2.32 -11.87 -12.42
C ASP A 103 -1.49 -11.31 -13.61
N ASP A 104 -1.95 -10.21 -14.20
CA ASP A 104 -1.19 -9.40 -15.13
C ASP A 104 -0.30 -8.40 -14.40
N LEU A 105 0.68 -7.80 -15.09
CA LEU A 105 1.56 -6.79 -14.51
C LEU A 105 1.48 -5.46 -15.25
N VAL A 106 1.53 -4.36 -14.51
CA VAL A 106 1.65 -3.01 -15.08
C VAL A 106 2.90 -2.35 -14.55
N THR A 107 3.74 -1.79 -15.42
CA THR A 107 4.88 -0.97 -15.02
C THR A 107 4.72 0.47 -15.46
N TYR A 108 5.09 1.39 -14.56
CA TYR A 108 5.26 2.79 -14.91
C TYR A 108 6.72 3.09 -15.27
N ASN A 109 6.89 3.66 -16.47
CA ASN A 109 8.18 3.88 -17.13
C ASN A 109 8.49 5.37 -17.19
N SER A 110 9.26 5.85 -16.20
CA SER A 110 9.56 7.27 -16.04
C SER A 110 10.36 7.88 -17.20
N GLY A 111 11.17 7.08 -17.88
CA GLY A 111 12.01 7.53 -19.00
C GLY A 111 11.23 7.70 -20.29
N SER A 112 10.11 6.99 -20.46
CA SER A 112 9.20 7.11 -21.61
C SER A 112 7.86 7.79 -21.27
N SER A 113 7.62 8.12 -19.99
CA SER A 113 6.33 8.63 -19.49
C SER A 113 5.15 7.77 -19.99
N SER A 114 5.27 6.46 -19.79
CA SER A 114 4.30 5.50 -20.31
C SER A 114 4.08 4.31 -19.38
N LEU A 115 2.96 3.63 -19.56
CA LEU A 115 2.69 2.33 -18.96
C LEU A 115 3.04 1.21 -19.93
N SER A 116 3.69 0.16 -19.42
CA SER A 116 3.75 -1.13 -20.10
C SER A 116 2.87 -2.11 -19.33
N VAL A 117 1.91 -2.69 -20.01
CA VAL A 117 1.06 -3.76 -19.51
C VAL A 117 1.64 -5.09 -19.99
N LEU A 118 1.69 -6.08 -19.11
CA LEU A 118 2.27 -7.38 -19.33
C LEU A 118 1.15 -8.38 -19.07
N ILE A 119 0.52 -8.85 -20.15
CA ILE A 119 -0.58 -9.80 -20.07
C ILE A 119 -0.03 -11.20 -19.85
N SER A 120 -0.48 -11.88 -18.81
CA SER A 120 -0.19 -13.29 -18.59
C SER A 120 -0.83 -14.10 -19.71
N THR A 121 -0.06 -15.02 -20.29
CA THR A 121 -0.55 -15.91 -21.36
C THR A 121 -0.46 -17.38 -20.99
N ALA A 122 0.21 -17.64 -19.87
CA ALA A 122 0.42 -18.90 -19.17
C ALA A 122 1.25 -18.58 -17.92
N PRO A 123 1.25 -19.45 -16.90
CA PRO A 123 2.11 -19.33 -15.73
C PRO A 123 3.55 -18.88 -16.05
N GLY A 124 3.91 -17.69 -15.55
CA GLY A 124 5.21 -17.06 -15.74
C GLY A 124 5.55 -16.59 -17.16
N GLN A 125 4.59 -16.53 -18.09
CA GLN A 125 4.77 -16.09 -19.47
C GLN A 125 3.97 -14.83 -19.76
N PHE A 126 4.69 -13.73 -20.04
CA PHE A 126 4.08 -12.42 -20.26
C PHE A 126 4.23 -11.94 -21.70
N THR A 127 3.13 -11.41 -22.24
CA THR A 127 3.12 -10.62 -23.48
C THR A 127 3.03 -9.15 -23.13
N ARG A 128 4.06 -8.38 -23.48
CA ARG A 128 4.03 -6.93 -23.30
C ARG A 128 3.18 -6.24 -24.35
N THR A 129 2.25 -5.42 -23.88
CA THR A 129 1.55 -4.38 -24.63
C THR A 129 1.97 -3.01 -24.07
N ASP A 130 2.32 -2.08 -24.96
CA ASP A 130 2.54 -0.69 -24.57
C ASP A 130 1.24 0.07 -24.80
N VAL A 131 0.66 0.59 -23.71
CA VAL A 131 -0.77 0.94 -23.74
C VAL A 131 -0.99 2.44 -23.74
N LEU A 132 -0.21 3.22 -22.96
CA LEU A 132 -0.58 4.62 -22.77
C LEU A 132 0.58 5.55 -22.37
N SER A 133 0.61 6.73 -22.98
CA SER A 133 1.39 7.86 -22.47
C SER A 133 0.66 8.48 -21.29
N VAL A 134 1.32 8.51 -20.13
CA VAL A 134 0.78 9.05 -18.89
C VAL A 134 1.69 10.18 -18.37
N PRO A 135 1.16 11.18 -17.65
CA PRO A 135 1.97 12.17 -16.96
C PRO A 135 3.02 11.52 -16.04
N ALA A 136 4.01 12.31 -15.63
CA ALA A 136 5.06 11.79 -14.77
C ALA A 136 4.52 11.44 -13.37
N MET A 137 4.29 10.15 -13.10
CA MET A 137 3.67 9.64 -11.88
C MET A 137 4.39 8.36 -11.40
N PRO A 138 5.28 8.41 -10.40
CA PRO A 138 6.00 7.21 -9.97
C PRO A 138 5.12 6.21 -9.22
N ASP A 139 3.98 6.63 -8.66
CA ASP A 139 3.17 5.82 -7.76
C ASP A 139 1.73 5.66 -8.24
N PHE A 140 1.22 4.43 -8.17
CA PHE A 140 -0.12 4.05 -8.56
C PHE A 140 -0.62 2.82 -7.79
N VAL A 141 -1.90 2.50 -7.95
CA VAL A 141 -2.54 1.24 -7.56
C VAL A 141 -3.35 0.71 -8.74
N ILE A 142 -3.56 -0.60 -8.77
CA ILE A 142 -4.46 -1.28 -9.70
C ILE A 142 -5.66 -1.77 -8.91
N LYS A 143 -6.86 -1.29 -9.27
CA LYS A 143 -8.11 -1.64 -8.56
C LYS A 143 -9.30 -1.22 -9.42
N ASP A 144 -10.39 -1.96 -9.33
CA ASP A 144 -11.69 -1.52 -9.87
C ASP A 144 -12.13 -0.26 -9.11
N PHE A 145 -12.11 0.88 -9.80
CA PHE A 145 -12.41 2.18 -9.22
C PHE A 145 -13.91 2.49 -9.26
N GLU A 146 -14.60 1.99 -10.27
CA GLU A 146 -15.98 2.36 -10.65
C GLU A 146 -17.01 1.23 -10.53
N GLY A 147 -16.58 0.09 -9.97
CA GLY A 147 -17.43 -1.02 -9.61
C GLY A 147 -17.95 -1.80 -10.82
N ASP A 148 -17.31 -1.70 -11.98
CA ASP A 148 -17.75 -2.36 -13.21
C ASP A 148 -17.15 -3.77 -13.39
N GLY A 149 -16.23 -4.15 -12.49
CA GLY A 149 -15.57 -5.44 -12.46
C GLY A 149 -14.24 -5.47 -13.21
N ASP A 150 -13.87 -4.40 -13.91
CA ASP A 150 -12.60 -4.29 -14.63
C ASP A 150 -11.58 -3.53 -13.77
N LEU A 151 -10.33 -3.98 -13.76
CA LEU A 151 -9.28 -3.32 -12.98
C LEU A 151 -8.79 -2.02 -13.65
N ASP A 152 -8.77 -0.94 -12.88
CA ASP A 152 -8.31 0.37 -13.33
C ASP A 152 -6.91 0.71 -12.82
N PHE A 153 -6.25 1.63 -13.53
CA PHE A 153 -5.01 2.23 -13.06
C PHE A 153 -5.30 3.57 -12.39
N ILE A 154 -4.89 3.69 -11.13
CA ILE A 154 -5.13 4.87 -10.32
C ILE A 154 -3.80 5.42 -9.80
N SER A 155 -3.41 6.61 -10.22
CA SER A 155 -2.21 7.26 -9.72
C SER A 155 -2.44 7.91 -8.36
N ARG A 156 -1.40 8.02 -7.54
CA ARG A 156 -1.46 8.78 -6.27
C ARG A 156 -1.71 10.29 -6.45
N THR A 157 -1.59 10.77 -7.68
CA THR A 157 -1.93 12.17 -8.05
C THR A 157 -3.38 12.32 -8.51
N GLY A 158 -4.18 11.26 -8.42
CA GLY A 158 -5.63 11.28 -8.65
C GLY A 158 -6.03 11.07 -10.10
N HIS A 159 -5.07 10.85 -11.00
CA HIS A 159 -5.37 10.42 -12.36
C HIS A 159 -5.84 8.97 -12.34
N VAL A 160 -7.01 8.73 -12.91
CA VAL A 160 -7.59 7.40 -13.13
C VAL A 160 -7.58 7.09 -14.63
N TYR A 161 -7.27 5.85 -14.98
CA TYR A 161 -7.32 5.30 -16.32
C TYR A 161 -8.08 3.99 -16.27
N LEU A 162 -9.24 3.96 -16.92
CA LEU A 162 -10.18 2.88 -16.76
C LEU A 162 -9.78 1.66 -17.58
N GLY A 163 -9.93 0.49 -16.99
CA GLY A 163 -9.88 -0.80 -17.65
C GLY A 163 -11.09 -1.00 -18.55
N ASN A 164 -11.05 -2.07 -19.32
CA ASN A 164 -12.18 -2.50 -20.14
C ASN A 164 -12.31 -4.03 -20.17
N GLY A 165 -11.62 -4.70 -19.24
CA GLY A 165 -11.60 -6.15 -19.11
C GLY A 165 -10.90 -6.87 -20.25
N THR A 166 -10.07 -6.19 -21.06
CA THR A 166 -9.29 -6.83 -22.14
C THR A 166 -7.79 -6.64 -21.97
N GLY A 167 -7.33 -6.27 -20.76
CA GLY A 167 -5.93 -5.90 -20.53
C GLY A 167 -5.53 -4.55 -21.14
N ALA A 168 -6.50 -3.78 -21.64
CA ALA A 168 -6.28 -2.46 -22.23
C ALA A 168 -6.77 -1.37 -21.28
N LEU A 169 -5.87 -0.46 -20.92
CA LEU A 169 -6.21 0.75 -20.17
C LEU A 169 -6.63 1.85 -21.17
N ILE A 170 -7.85 2.32 -21.05
CA ILE A 170 -8.39 3.41 -21.84
C ILE A 170 -8.24 4.69 -21.04
N ALA A 171 -7.78 5.76 -21.70
CA ALA A 171 -7.81 7.11 -21.13
C ALA A 171 -9.24 7.68 -21.13
N SER A 172 -10.22 6.93 -20.63
CA SER A 172 -11.55 7.47 -20.35
C SER A 172 -11.46 8.27 -19.05
N SER A 173 -11.85 9.55 -19.13
CA SER A 173 -11.97 10.48 -18.00
C SER A 173 -10.70 10.72 -17.18
N PHE A 174 -9.82 11.55 -17.72
CA PHE A 174 -8.93 12.36 -16.90
C PHE A 174 -9.72 13.13 -15.83
N MET A 175 -9.49 12.79 -14.57
CA MET A 175 -9.86 13.63 -13.44
C MET A 175 -8.60 13.98 -12.67
N ALA A 176 -8.18 15.24 -12.73
CA ALA A 176 -7.22 15.74 -11.75
C ALA A 176 -8.00 16.25 -10.55
N LEU A 177 -7.96 15.52 -9.43
CA LEU A 177 -8.64 15.89 -8.17
C LEU A 177 -8.06 17.17 -7.52
N GLY A 178 -7.12 17.85 -8.19
CA GLY A 178 -6.62 19.15 -7.78
C GLY A 178 -5.89 19.11 -6.45
N PHE A 179 -5.23 17.98 -6.13
CA PHE A 179 -4.36 17.89 -4.95
C PHE A 179 -3.41 19.07 -4.97
N SER A 180 -3.48 19.92 -3.95
CA SER A 180 -2.64 21.11 -3.90
C SER A 180 -1.20 20.65 -3.73
N SER A 181 -0.44 20.68 -4.83
CA SER A 181 1.01 20.51 -4.85
C SER A 181 1.75 21.59 -4.03
N SER A 182 1.01 22.51 -3.40
CA SER A 182 1.49 23.58 -2.53
C SER A 182 1.35 23.29 -1.03
N ALA A 183 1.10 22.05 -0.59
CA ALA A 183 1.25 21.72 0.82
C ALA A 183 2.75 21.82 1.19
N PRO A 184 3.16 22.78 2.04
CA PRO A 184 4.57 22.90 2.41
C PRO A 184 4.92 21.74 3.35
N GLN A 185 5.90 20.92 2.93
CA GLN A 185 6.44 19.74 3.64
C GLN A 185 5.52 18.49 3.58
N GLY A 186 5.88 17.51 2.75
CA GLY A 186 5.35 16.14 2.79
C GLY A 186 3.93 15.97 2.26
N SER A 187 3.80 15.64 0.97
CA SER A 187 2.53 15.10 0.45
C SER A 187 2.26 13.78 1.15
N TRP A 188 1.21 13.73 1.96
CA TRP A 188 0.74 12.49 2.57
C TRP A 188 0.26 11.53 1.47
N PRO A 189 0.50 10.21 1.62
CA PRO A 189 -0.02 9.23 0.68
C PRO A 189 -1.54 9.38 0.56
N VAL A 190 -2.04 9.17 -0.66
CA VAL A 190 -3.48 9.00 -0.90
C VAL A 190 -3.78 7.53 -0.73
N HIS A 191 -4.79 7.23 0.09
CA HIS A 191 -5.33 5.90 0.30
C HIS A 191 -6.56 5.73 -0.59
N ILE A 192 -6.74 4.52 -1.12
CA ILE A 192 -7.84 4.20 -2.03
C ILE A 192 -8.59 3.00 -1.46
N PHE A 193 -9.80 3.25 -0.98
CA PHE A 193 -10.69 2.27 -0.39
C PHE A 193 -12.11 2.84 -0.35
N ASP A 194 -13.09 1.96 -0.28
CA ASP A 194 -14.50 2.31 -0.09
C ASP A 194 -14.69 2.81 1.36
N ILE A 195 -14.85 4.12 1.55
CA ILE A 195 -14.99 4.73 2.90
C ILE A 195 -16.46 4.93 3.29
N ASP A 196 -17.40 4.86 2.34
CA ASP A 196 -18.82 5.09 2.60
C ASP A 196 -19.71 3.85 2.41
N GLY A 197 -19.12 2.72 2.03
CA GLY A 197 -19.74 1.41 1.92
C GLY A 197 -20.59 1.23 0.67
N ASP A 198 -20.39 2.05 -0.36
CA ASP A 198 -21.17 2.00 -1.61
C ASP A 198 -20.59 1.06 -2.68
N SER A 199 -19.48 0.38 -2.36
CA SER A 199 -18.69 -0.52 -3.22
C SER A 199 -17.86 0.16 -4.31
N ASP A 200 -17.91 1.49 -4.43
CA ASP A 200 -17.00 2.24 -5.28
C ASP A 200 -15.77 2.68 -4.47
N MET A 201 -14.62 2.81 -5.14
CA MET A 201 -13.39 3.18 -4.43
C MET A 201 -13.27 4.69 -4.27
N ASP A 202 -12.99 5.12 -3.04
CA ASP A 202 -12.79 6.53 -2.72
C ASP A 202 -11.33 6.91 -2.59
N PHE A 203 -11.03 8.20 -2.71
CA PHE A 203 -9.71 8.72 -2.35
C PHE A 203 -9.74 9.35 -0.98
N VAL A 204 -8.80 8.97 -0.11
CA VAL A 204 -8.71 9.48 1.25
C VAL A 204 -7.31 10.00 1.50
N GLN A 205 -7.21 11.23 2.01
CA GLN A 205 -5.93 11.88 2.25
C GLN A 205 -5.88 12.59 3.60
N LEU A 206 -4.76 12.43 4.29
CA LEU A 206 -4.39 13.26 5.42
C LEU A 206 -3.90 14.64 4.96
N GLN A 207 -4.50 15.71 5.49
CA GLN A 207 -4.17 17.09 5.12
C GLN A 207 -3.85 17.95 6.34
N SER A 208 -2.91 18.88 6.15
CA SER A 208 -2.68 19.96 7.12
C SER A 208 -3.67 21.09 6.91
N ILE A 209 -4.29 21.54 8.00
CA ILE A 209 -5.18 22.71 7.98
C ILE A 209 -4.29 23.96 8.06
N VAL A 210 -4.11 24.67 6.95
CA VAL A 210 -3.32 25.91 6.90
C VAL A 210 -4.18 27.08 7.39
N GLY A 211 -3.81 27.70 8.52
CA GLY A 211 -4.46 28.91 9.03
C GLY A 211 -4.76 28.94 10.54
N GLY A 212 -4.49 27.85 11.28
CA GLY A 212 -4.60 27.79 12.74
C GLY A 212 -3.28 28.05 13.47
N SER A 213 -3.35 28.53 14.73
CA SER A 213 -2.18 28.66 15.62
C SER A 213 -1.69 27.33 16.21
N ILE A 214 -2.40 26.24 15.96
CA ILE A 214 -1.98 24.85 16.24
C ILE A 214 -1.92 24.10 14.90
N SER A 215 -1.02 23.13 14.80
CA SER A 215 -0.85 22.28 13.63
C SER A 215 -1.95 21.23 13.54
N SER A 216 -3.17 21.66 13.25
CA SER A 216 -4.31 20.76 13.08
C SER A 216 -4.22 19.97 11.77
N LYS A 217 -4.68 18.73 11.83
CA LYS A 217 -4.77 17.81 10.70
C LYS A 217 -6.22 17.41 10.48
N ARG A 218 -6.53 17.03 9.25
CA ARG A 218 -7.82 16.44 8.89
C ARG A 218 -7.66 15.27 7.93
N ILE A 219 -8.63 14.38 7.95
CA ILE A 219 -8.84 13.41 6.88
C ILE A 219 -9.88 13.99 5.94
N ARG A 220 -9.51 14.11 4.68
CA ARG A 220 -10.40 14.53 3.59
C ARG A 220 -10.58 13.37 2.64
N ALA A 221 -11.83 13.07 2.33
CA ALA A 221 -12.22 12.06 1.35
C ALA A 221 -12.80 12.72 0.10
N TRP A 222 -12.60 12.07 -1.04
CA TRP A 222 -13.25 12.32 -2.31
C TRP A 222 -14.05 11.06 -2.64
N ILE A 223 -15.35 11.15 -2.44
CA ILE A 223 -16.30 10.05 -2.48
C ILE A 223 -16.74 9.81 -3.91
N ASN A 224 -16.25 8.73 -4.53
CA ASN A 224 -16.79 8.24 -5.79
C ASN A 224 -18.23 7.78 -5.58
N THR A 225 -19.07 7.88 -6.59
CA THR A 225 -20.49 7.47 -6.47
C THR A 225 -20.90 6.53 -7.60
N GLY A 226 -19.92 6.09 -8.40
CA GLY A 226 -20.02 5.28 -9.61
C GLY A 226 -20.68 6.02 -10.79
N ALA A 227 -21.75 6.77 -10.53
CA ALA A 227 -22.50 7.54 -11.50
C ALA A 227 -21.94 8.95 -11.75
N SER A 228 -21.12 9.47 -10.84
CA SER A 228 -20.63 10.84 -10.91
C SER A 228 -19.28 11.05 -10.24
N LEU A 229 -18.65 12.17 -10.58
CA LEU A 229 -17.34 12.57 -10.09
C LEU A 229 -17.27 12.63 -8.56
N PRO A 230 -16.07 12.46 -7.97
CA PRO A 230 -15.95 12.38 -6.53
C PRO A 230 -16.42 13.63 -5.77
N VAL A 231 -17.22 13.43 -4.72
CA VAL A 231 -17.70 14.46 -3.80
C VAL A 231 -16.69 14.66 -2.68
N VAL A 232 -16.29 15.90 -2.41
CA VAL A 232 -15.27 16.18 -1.38
C VAL A 232 -15.92 16.36 -0.01
N GLN A 233 -15.45 15.60 0.99
CA GLN A 233 -15.92 15.69 2.37
C GLN A 233 -14.76 15.67 3.37
N ASP A 234 -14.87 16.47 4.43
CA ASP A 234 -13.97 16.36 5.59
C ASP A 234 -14.57 15.31 6.53
N VAL A 235 -13.84 14.22 6.75
CA VAL A 235 -14.30 13.04 7.50
C VAL A 235 -14.01 13.22 8.99
N MET A 236 -12.78 13.63 9.31
CA MET A 236 -12.32 13.82 10.69
C MET A 236 -11.36 15.00 10.79
N GLU A 237 -11.39 15.69 11.92
CA GLU A 237 -10.42 16.74 12.27
C GLU A 237 -9.81 16.47 13.65
N GLY A 238 -8.50 16.66 13.77
CA GLY A 238 -7.77 16.44 15.00
C GLY A 238 -6.86 17.62 15.35
N PRO A 239 -6.75 18.00 16.64
CA PRO A 239 -5.77 18.98 17.09
C PRO A 239 -4.34 18.42 17.12
N TRP A 240 -4.13 17.17 16.70
CA TRP A 240 -2.90 16.40 16.83
C TRP A 240 -2.12 16.32 15.50
N GLU A 241 -0.83 16.03 15.59
CA GLU A 241 -0.01 15.73 14.43
C GLU A 241 -0.20 14.26 14.05
N TRP A 242 -1.04 13.99 13.07
CA TRP A 242 -1.14 12.64 12.49
C TRP A 242 0.04 12.39 11.55
N ARG A 243 0.65 11.21 11.67
CA ARG A 243 1.94 10.85 11.07
C ARG A 243 1.92 9.68 10.10
N ALA A 244 0.85 8.93 10.08
CA ALA A 244 0.57 7.88 9.11
C ALA A 244 -0.90 7.50 9.27
N LEU A 245 -1.47 6.95 8.21
CA LEU A 245 -2.81 6.38 8.18
C LEU A 245 -2.71 5.06 7.40
N CYS A 246 -3.44 4.03 7.82
CA CYS A 246 -3.76 2.91 6.94
C CYS A 246 -5.21 2.47 7.20
N PRO A 247 -5.97 2.16 6.15
CA PRO A 247 -7.25 1.51 6.29
C PRO A 247 -7.07 0.00 6.56
N GLY A 248 -8.07 -0.64 7.15
CA GLY A 248 -8.16 -2.09 7.37
C GLY A 248 -9.45 -2.42 8.13
N ASP A 249 -9.88 -3.67 8.13
CA ASP A 249 -11.04 -4.13 8.91
C ASP A 249 -10.55 -4.73 10.24
N PHE A 250 -10.39 -3.87 11.26
CA PHE A 250 -9.70 -4.23 12.51
C PHE A 250 -10.62 -4.96 13.51
N ASP A 251 -11.94 -4.88 13.34
CA ASP A 251 -12.91 -5.60 14.17
C ASP A 251 -13.79 -6.61 13.43
N ALA A 252 -13.46 -6.87 12.16
CA ALA A 252 -14.04 -7.89 11.29
C ALA A 252 -15.56 -7.71 11.08
N ASP A 253 -16.03 -6.46 11.05
CA ASP A 253 -17.43 -6.12 10.82
C ASP A 253 -17.76 -5.85 9.33
N GLY A 254 -16.72 -5.80 8.49
CA GLY A 254 -16.81 -5.60 7.05
C GLY A 254 -16.74 -4.14 6.60
N ASP A 255 -16.73 -3.18 7.53
CA ASP A 255 -16.51 -1.77 7.25
C ASP A 255 -15.00 -1.42 7.31
N MET A 256 -14.59 -0.35 6.62
CA MET A 256 -13.18 0.04 6.55
C MET A 256 -12.79 0.98 7.70
N ASP A 257 -12.20 0.39 8.74
CA ASP A 257 -11.62 1.12 9.87
C ASP A 257 -10.31 1.84 9.50
N LEU A 258 -9.82 2.69 10.41
CA LEU A 258 -8.62 3.50 10.22
C LEU A 258 -7.63 3.37 11.38
N ALA A 259 -6.41 2.93 11.11
CA ALA A 259 -5.30 3.03 12.05
C ALA A 259 -4.47 4.29 11.76
N ILE A 260 -4.23 5.09 12.80
CA ILE A 260 -3.56 6.39 12.70
C ILE A 260 -2.45 6.49 13.74
N VAL A 261 -1.26 6.92 13.32
CA VAL A 261 -0.21 7.34 14.25
C VAL A 261 -0.49 8.77 14.68
N ASP A 262 -0.94 8.95 15.92
CA ASP A 262 -1.09 10.25 16.56
C ASP A 262 0.23 10.69 17.20
N GLN A 263 0.52 11.98 17.10
CA GLN A 263 1.61 12.60 17.82
C GLN A 263 1.13 13.90 18.46
N PHE A 264 1.23 13.95 19.79
CA PHE A 264 1.03 15.16 20.55
C PHE A 264 2.37 15.82 20.84
N LEU A 265 2.52 17.05 20.35
CA LEU A 265 3.71 17.87 20.59
C LEU A 265 3.32 19.05 21.48
N SER A 266 3.59 18.94 22.79
CA SER A 266 3.52 20.08 23.71
C SER A 266 4.85 20.26 24.44
N PRO A 267 5.24 21.51 24.78
CA PRO A 267 6.45 21.73 25.58
C PRO A 267 6.38 20.97 26.91
N GLY A 268 7.23 19.95 27.07
CA GLY A 268 7.30 19.14 28.30
C GLY A 268 6.45 17.86 28.31
N ALA A 269 5.64 17.60 27.29
CA ALA A 269 4.94 16.32 27.12
C ALA A 269 4.81 15.99 25.62
N GLN A 270 5.56 14.99 25.19
CA GLN A 270 5.42 14.40 23.86
C GLN A 270 4.88 12.99 24.02
N ARG A 271 3.83 12.67 23.26
CA ARG A 271 3.24 11.34 23.24
C ARG A 271 3.01 10.95 21.79
N THR A 272 3.38 9.73 21.47
CA THR A 272 3.09 9.14 20.17
C THR A 272 2.29 7.87 20.42
N SER A 273 1.15 7.73 19.75
CA SER A 273 0.27 6.59 19.94
C SER A 273 -0.18 6.07 18.58
N LEU A 274 -0.40 4.76 18.50
CA LEU A 274 -1.22 4.19 17.45
C LEU A 274 -2.67 4.19 17.94
N VAL A 275 -3.59 4.71 17.13
CA VAL A 275 -5.01 4.77 17.45
C VAL A 275 -5.79 4.14 16.31
N VAL A 276 -6.62 3.16 16.64
CA VAL A 276 -7.61 2.60 15.71
C VAL A 276 -8.92 3.36 15.88
N TRP A 277 -9.47 3.79 14.77
CA TRP A 277 -10.75 4.48 14.66
C TRP A 277 -11.69 3.55 13.91
N ARG A 278 -12.79 3.20 14.57
CA ARG A 278 -13.75 2.26 14.04
C ARG A 278 -14.86 2.96 13.30
N GLN A 279 -15.26 2.42 12.16
CA GLN A 279 -16.34 2.95 11.37
C GLN A 279 -17.68 2.53 12.00
N ASP A 280 -18.39 3.46 12.62
CA ASP A 280 -19.70 3.13 13.23
C ASP A 280 -20.85 3.23 12.20
N SER A 281 -20.63 4.00 11.13
CA SER A 281 -21.52 4.18 9.97
C SER A 281 -20.73 4.90 8.86
N PRO A 282 -21.21 4.93 7.60
CA PRO A 282 -20.55 5.63 6.50
C PRO A 282 -19.99 7.01 6.88
N LEU A 283 -18.69 7.20 6.71
CA LEU A 283 -17.95 8.43 7.01
C LEU A 283 -17.94 8.88 8.49
N ALA A 284 -18.41 8.04 9.42
CA ALA A 284 -18.47 8.36 10.85
C ALA A 284 -17.63 7.38 11.65
N TYR A 285 -16.63 7.94 12.35
CA TYR A 285 -15.65 7.16 13.10
C TYR A 285 -15.70 7.47 14.59
N SER A 286 -15.63 6.42 15.42
CA SER A 286 -15.36 6.55 16.85
C SER A 286 -13.97 6.03 17.19
N GLN A 287 -13.38 6.57 18.26
CA GLN A 287 -12.09 6.10 18.71
C GLN A 287 -12.25 4.71 19.34
N GLY A 288 -11.63 3.71 18.73
CA GLY A 288 -11.50 2.36 19.27
C GLY A 288 -10.25 2.24 20.15
N TYR A 289 -9.35 1.34 19.75
CA TYR A 289 -8.16 1.00 20.52
C TYR A 289 -7.06 2.08 20.44
N LYS A 290 -6.27 2.22 21.50
CA LYS A 290 -5.14 3.16 21.56
C LYS A 290 -3.94 2.58 22.28
N VAL A 291 -2.83 2.45 21.58
CA VAL A 291 -1.53 2.03 22.13
C VAL A 291 -0.59 3.22 22.23
N SER A 292 -0.11 3.50 23.44
CA SER A 292 0.98 4.47 23.63
C SER A 292 2.31 3.82 23.23
N LEU A 293 3.00 4.39 22.24
CA LEU A 293 4.31 3.93 21.81
C LEU A 293 5.39 4.48 22.75
N GLN A 294 6.12 3.59 23.42
CA GLN A 294 7.22 3.95 24.33
C GLN A 294 8.51 3.25 23.90
N TYR A 295 9.63 3.99 23.88
CA TYR A 295 10.96 3.38 23.72
C TYR A 295 11.55 3.07 25.10
N PRO A 296 12.24 1.91 25.28
CA PRO A 296 12.80 1.51 26.57
C PRO A 296 13.85 2.47 27.14
N THR A 297 14.52 3.24 26.28
CA THR A 297 15.72 4.02 26.64
C THR A 297 15.59 5.52 26.40
N VAL A 298 14.49 5.99 25.80
CA VAL A 298 14.30 7.41 25.46
C VAL A 298 12.93 7.87 25.94
N SER A 299 12.91 8.88 26.80
CA SER A 299 11.70 9.44 27.41
C SER A 299 10.85 10.28 26.45
N LEU A 300 11.33 10.50 25.21
CA LEU A 300 10.72 11.36 24.18
C LEU A 300 10.97 10.73 22.81
N VAL A 301 9.91 10.32 22.13
CA VAL A 301 9.99 9.70 20.79
C VAL A 301 9.23 10.60 19.83
N GLN A 302 9.94 11.56 19.23
CA GLN A 302 9.42 12.20 18.04
C GLN A 302 9.62 11.26 16.86
N ILE A 303 8.52 10.77 16.27
CA ILE A 303 8.57 10.06 15.00
C ILE A 303 8.56 11.10 13.87
N ASN A 304 9.58 11.07 13.03
CA ASN A 304 9.66 11.95 11.86
C ASN A 304 8.95 11.35 10.66
N ASP A 305 9.22 10.07 10.41
CA ASP A 305 8.59 9.26 9.36
C ASP A 305 7.95 8.04 10.00
N ALA A 306 6.67 7.84 9.70
CA ALA A 306 5.94 6.62 10.01
C ALA A 306 5.31 6.10 8.71
N ASP A 307 5.28 4.78 8.58
CA ASP A 307 4.49 4.09 7.57
C ASP A 307 3.68 2.99 8.27
N LEU A 308 2.46 2.78 7.80
CA LEU A 308 1.55 1.81 8.35
C LEU A 308 1.08 0.87 7.24
N THR A 309 1.01 -0.41 7.56
CA THR A 309 0.32 -1.40 6.73
C THR A 309 -0.60 -2.21 7.60
N ALA A 310 -1.76 -2.55 7.05
CA ALA A 310 -2.72 -3.43 7.68
C ALA A 310 -3.00 -4.65 6.80
N ALA A 311 -3.13 -5.80 7.43
CA ALA A 311 -3.60 -7.07 6.86
C ALA A 311 -3.70 -8.08 8.00
N ASP A 312 -4.50 -9.11 7.85
CA ASP A 312 -4.46 -10.29 8.72
C ASP A 312 -3.12 -11.05 8.56
N PHE A 313 -2.11 -10.69 9.38
CA PHE A 313 -0.77 -11.28 9.31
C PHE A 313 -0.70 -12.65 9.99
N ASN A 314 -1.69 -12.98 10.81
CA ASN A 314 -1.66 -14.15 11.68
C ASN A 314 -2.72 -15.22 11.32
N GLY A 315 -3.65 -14.88 10.42
CA GLY A 315 -4.70 -15.74 9.90
C GLY A 315 -5.91 -15.88 10.83
N ASP A 316 -6.16 -14.93 11.72
CA ASP A 316 -7.28 -14.97 12.68
C ASP A 316 -8.57 -14.32 12.17
N GLY A 317 -8.52 -13.71 10.98
CA GLY A 317 -9.64 -13.04 10.35
C GLY A 317 -9.84 -11.58 10.75
N PHE A 318 -8.92 -11.00 11.52
CA PHE A 318 -8.87 -9.56 11.81
C PHE A 318 -7.66 -8.94 11.14
N ASP A 319 -7.79 -7.72 10.62
CA ASP A 319 -6.60 -7.03 10.16
C ASP A 319 -5.68 -6.69 11.35
N ASP A 320 -4.40 -6.99 11.20
CA ASP A 320 -3.34 -6.61 12.13
C ASP A 320 -2.66 -5.33 11.62
N VAL A 321 -1.98 -4.58 12.48
CA VAL A 321 -1.26 -3.35 12.08
C VAL A 321 0.25 -3.52 12.24
N CYS A 322 1.00 -3.27 11.16
CA CYS A 322 2.46 -3.14 11.22
C CYS A 322 2.88 -1.68 11.04
N LEU A 323 3.59 -1.16 12.04
CA LEU A 323 4.17 0.18 12.04
C LEU A 323 5.66 0.12 11.74
N PHE A 324 6.09 0.88 10.74
CA PHE A 324 7.49 1.21 10.48
C PHE A 324 7.75 2.67 10.84
N ALA A 325 8.55 2.92 11.87
CA ALA A 325 8.80 4.28 12.33
C ALA A 325 10.29 4.59 12.52
N ARG A 326 10.67 5.83 12.22
CA ARG A 326 12.00 6.39 12.54
C ARG A 326 11.90 7.51 13.57
N ALA A 327 12.61 7.33 14.68
CA ALA A 327 12.72 8.33 15.73
C ALA A 327 13.71 9.45 15.37
N GLU A 328 13.44 10.66 15.84
CA GLU A 328 14.30 11.82 15.67
C GLU A 328 15.68 11.64 16.34
N GLY A 329 16.75 12.12 15.69
CA GLY A 329 18.13 12.04 16.20
C GLY A 329 18.83 10.70 15.99
N VAL A 330 18.16 9.74 15.33
CA VAL A 330 18.69 8.42 15.01
C VAL A 330 19.31 8.44 13.59
N THR A 331 20.55 7.93 13.43
CA THR A 331 21.26 7.99 12.14
C THR A 331 20.54 7.19 11.04
N PRO A 332 20.72 7.50 9.74
CA PRO A 332 20.03 6.82 8.63
C PRO A 332 20.20 5.29 8.58
N ASN A 333 21.24 4.76 9.22
CA ASN A 333 21.59 3.33 9.22
C ASN A 333 21.07 2.56 10.44
N THR A 334 20.27 3.20 11.29
CA THR A 334 19.72 2.56 12.49
C THR A 334 18.34 2.01 12.16
N PRO A 335 18.00 0.77 12.56
CA PRO A 335 16.76 0.12 12.16
C PRO A 335 15.54 0.95 12.54
N ALA A 336 14.57 1.03 11.61
CA ALA A 336 13.23 1.51 11.92
C ALA A 336 12.62 0.59 12.98
N LEU A 337 11.85 1.16 13.90
CA LEU A 337 11.03 0.37 14.81
C LEU A 337 9.94 -0.28 13.97
N GLN A 338 9.95 -1.62 13.95
CA GLN A 338 8.86 -2.42 13.45
C GLN A 338 8.07 -2.94 14.65
N VAL A 339 6.80 -2.56 14.75
CA VAL A 339 5.88 -3.16 15.72
C VAL A 339 4.69 -3.70 14.95
N CYS A 340 4.49 -5.00 15.00
CA CYS A 340 3.24 -5.63 14.57
C CYS A 340 2.34 -5.74 15.80
N PHE A 341 1.18 -5.13 15.72
CA PHE A 341 0.10 -5.32 16.65
C PHE A 341 -0.80 -6.38 16.05
N GLY A 342 -0.75 -7.58 16.61
CA GLY A 342 -1.82 -8.54 16.44
C GLY A 342 -2.95 -8.21 17.41
N ASN A 343 -4.20 -8.47 17.04
CA ASN A 343 -5.27 -8.48 18.04
C ASN A 343 -4.90 -9.50 19.13
N VAL A 344 -4.58 -8.99 20.33
CA VAL A 344 -4.54 -9.79 21.55
C VAL A 344 -5.68 -9.24 22.38
N GLU A 345 -6.84 -9.89 22.31
CA GLU A 345 -7.85 -9.71 23.37
C GLU A 345 -7.22 -9.83 24.77
#